data_AF-A0A5C9A6D3-F1
#
_entry.id   AF-A0A5C9A6D3-F1
#
_cell.length_a   1.000
_cell.length_b   1.000
_cell.length_c   1.000
_cell.angle_alpha   90.00
_cell.angle_beta   90.00
_cell.angle_gamma   90.00
#
_symmetry.space_group_name_H-M   'P 1'
#
loop_
_entity.id
_entity.type
_entity.pdbx_description
1 polymer ?
#
loop_
_entity_poly.entity_id
_entity_poly.type
_entity_poly.pdbx_seq_one_letter_code
_entity_poly.pdbx_strand_id
1 'polypeptide(L)'
;MRARLYCLTFLLLQALSADAAKLPPKIDEIPNACGYLTEEIARSVLGPEVRPFQSNEHIPVFYSQCEYKGTGPGRHSLRFVFKFMVKEMFDVDKLAPEQIDFNAGFAEGGQTFSEKLQYPGKLTYIFHDRDTTSVLVITGVDGPLDGAGQPSALIFSYRLIDGDRTPEQRRDLLMKFAWRHLIDLAKSQ
;
A
#
# COMPACT_ATOMS: atom_id res chain seq x y z
N MET A 1 43.18 13.60 -25.56
CA MET A 1 41.73 13.82 -25.74
C MET A 1 41.02 12.64 -25.08
N ARG A 2 40.68 12.67 -23.78
CA ARG A 2 39.48 13.27 -23.15
C ARG A 2 38.17 12.99 -23.89
N ALA A 3 37.49 11.92 -23.50
CA ALA A 3 36.09 11.91 -23.03
C ALA A 3 35.64 10.45 -22.85
N ARG A 4 34.79 10.03 -21.92
CA ARG A 4 34.16 10.53 -20.67
C ARG A 4 33.42 9.26 -20.19
N LEU A 5 33.75 8.69 -19.03
CA LEU A 5 33.07 9.02 -17.77
C LEU A 5 31.53 9.00 -17.86
N TYR A 6 30.92 7.95 -18.44
CA TYR A 6 29.46 7.79 -18.49
C TYR A 6 28.93 6.52 -17.81
N CYS A 7 29.76 5.77 -17.08
CA CYS A 7 29.31 4.58 -16.34
C CYS A 7 29.11 4.83 -14.83
N LEU A 8 29.61 5.95 -14.29
CA LEU A 8 29.54 6.23 -12.84
C LEU A 8 28.28 6.99 -12.40
N THR A 9 27.54 7.62 -13.31
CA THR A 9 26.37 8.46 -12.94
C THR A 9 25.09 7.67 -12.70
N PHE A 10 24.97 6.45 -13.21
CA PHE A 10 23.77 5.62 -12.99
C PHE A 10 23.76 4.92 -11.61
N LEU A 11 24.93 4.66 -11.03
CA LEU A 11 25.07 4.07 -9.69
C LEU A 11 24.83 5.08 -8.57
N LEU A 12 25.05 6.38 -8.82
CA LEU A 12 24.80 7.44 -7.83
C LEU A 12 23.33 7.85 -7.69
N LEU A 13 22.48 7.56 -8.69
CA LEU A 13 21.03 7.80 -8.58
C LEU A 13 20.30 6.71 -7.78
N GLN A 14 20.87 5.50 -7.65
CA GLN A 14 20.30 4.45 -6.80
C GLN A 14 20.66 4.64 -5.32
N ALA A 15 21.70 5.42 -5.03
CA ALA A 15 22.12 5.73 -3.66
C ALA A 15 21.33 6.87 -3.00
N LEU A 16 20.48 7.59 -3.76
CA LEU A 16 19.75 8.78 -3.31
C LEU A 16 18.26 8.56 -2.99
N SER A 17 17.78 7.32 -2.96
CA SER A 17 16.34 7.05 -2.72
C SER A 17 16.08 5.93 -1.70
N ALA A 18 16.97 5.71 -0.75
CA ALA A 18 16.77 4.72 0.31
C ALA A 18 17.34 5.14 1.67
N ASP A 19 17.71 6.43 1.83
CA ASP A 19 17.62 7.00 3.16
C ASP A 19 16.11 7.05 3.42
N ALA A 20 15.68 6.14 4.30
CA ALA A 20 14.28 5.85 4.58
C ALA A 20 13.48 7.15 4.53
N ALA A 21 12.36 7.17 3.78
CA ALA A 21 11.31 8.12 4.12
C ALA A 21 11.24 8.09 5.66
N LYS A 22 11.45 9.24 6.32
CA LYS A 22 11.49 9.34 7.80
C LYS A 22 10.09 9.07 8.33
N LEU A 23 9.58 7.89 8.05
CA LEU A 23 8.37 7.37 8.62
C LEU A 23 8.61 7.36 10.12
N PRO A 24 7.59 7.75 10.90
CA PRO A 24 7.69 7.63 12.34
C PRO A 24 8.02 6.17 12.69
N PRO A 25 8.89 5.91 13.68
CA PRO A 25 9.18 4.55 14.09
C PRO A 25 7.94 3.85 14.64
N LYS A 26 6.99 4.63 15.17
CA LYS A 26 5.72 4.15 15.71
C LYS A 26 4.63 5.22 15.55
N ILE A 27 3.39 4.80 15.35
CA ILE A 27 2.18 5.61 15.55
C ILE A 27 1.19 4.89 16.46
N ASP A 28 0.36 5.64 17.18
CA ASP A 28 -0.63 5.06 18.10
C ASP A 28 -2.01 4.88 17.46
N GLU A 29 -2.32 5.69 16.45
CA GLU A 29 -3.59 5.65 15.72
C GLU A 29 -3.34 5.45 14.23
N ILE A 30 -4.25 4.73 13.60
CA ILE A 30 -4.20 4.45 12.19
C ILE A 30 -4.67 5.65 11.37
N PRO A 31 -4.07 5.93 10.20
CA PRO A 31 -4.58 6.99 9.35
C PRO A 31 -6.01 6.68 8.85
N ASN A 32 -6.85 7.71 8.71
CA ASN A 32 -8.21 7.55 8.21
C ASN A 32 -8.20 7.33 6.68
N ALA A 33 -8.45 6.10 6.23
CA ALA A 33 -8.49 5.73 4.82
C ALA A 33 -9.55 6.51 4.03
N CYS A 34 -10.69 6.87 4.64
CA CYS A 34 -11.72 7.70 4.02
C CYS A 34 -11.29 9.16 3.87
N GLY A 35 -10.35 9.63 4.69
CA GLY A 35 -9.71 10.94 4.52
C GLY A 35 -8.78 10.98 3.30
N TYR A 36 -8.22 9.83 2.92
CA TYR A 36 -7.35 9.70 1.75
C TYR A 36 -8.10 9.30 0.47
N LEU A 37 -9.14 8.48 0.56
CA LEU A 37 -10.00 8.14 -0.58
C LEU A 37 -11.26 9.00 -0.56
N THR A 38 -11.14 10.22 -1.06
CA THR A 38 -12.30 11.10 -1.24
C THR A 38 -13.11 10.72 -2.46
N GLU A 39 -14.35 11.19 -2.54
CA GLU A 39 -15.18 11.00 -3.74
C GLU A 39 -14.52 11.63 -4.99
N GLU A 40 -13.86 12.77 -4.86
CA GLU A 40 -13.11 13.41 -5.95
C GLU A 40 -12.00 12.48 -6.49
N ILE A 41 -11.23 11.86 -5.58
CA ILE A 41 -10.20 10.90 -5.96
C ILE A 41 -10.84 9.68 -6.64
N ALA A 42 -11.92 9.15 -6.07
CA ALA A 42 -12.65 8.04 -6.67
C ALA A 42 -13.15 8.38 -8.08
N ARG A 43 -13.72 9.58 -8.29
CA ARG A 43 -14.18 10.05 -9.60
C ARG A 43 -13.04 10.18 -10.61
N SER A 44 -11.88 10.66 -10.17
CA SER A 44 -10.69 10.80 -11.02
C SER A 44 -10.14 9.44 -11.52
N VAL A 45 -10.36 8.37 -10.74
CA VAL A 45 -9.86 7.02 -11.06
C VAL A 45 -10.92 6.18 -11.78
N LEU A 46 -12.15 6.14 -11.25
CA LEU A 46 -13.22 5.25 -11.69
C LEU A 46 -14.18 5.89 -12.71
N GLY A 47 -14.08 7.20 -12.93
CA GLY A 47 -15.01 7.95 -13.78
C GLY A 47 -16.05 8.75 -12.99
N PRO A 48 -16.90 9.54 -13.68
CA PRO A 48 -17.72 10.58 -13.04
C PRO A 48 -18.81 10.04 -12.11
N GLU A 49 -19.26 8.80 -12.32
CA GLU A 49 -20.34 8.20 -11.55
C GLU A 49 -19.79 7.16 -10.56
N VAL A 50 -19.64 7.58 -9.31
CA VAL A 50 -19.20 6.73 -8.20
C VAL A 50 -20.16 6.81 -7.03
N ARG A 51 -20.16 5.77 -6.21
CA ARG A 51 -20.87 5.77 -4.93
C ARG A 51 -19.99 5.14 -3.85
N PRO A 52 -20.10 5.61 -2.58
CA PRO A 52 -19.45 4.94 -1.47
C PRO A 52 -20.03 3.53 -1.31
N PHE A 53 -19.18 2.58 -0.92
CA PHE A 53 -19.61 1.26 -0.50
C PHE A 53 -19.82 1.24 1.02
N GLN A 54 -20.77 0.44 1.51
CA GLN A 54 -21.25 0.49 2.90
C GLN A 54 -20.17 0.22 3.97
N SER A 55 -19.04 -0.37 3.59
CA SER A 55 -17.96 -0.76 4.51
C SER A 55 -16.95 0.37 4.75
N ASN A 56 -17.39 1.62 4.86
CA ASN A 56 -16.52 2.75 5.18
C ASN A 56 -16.37 2.86 6.70
N GLU A 57 -15.19 2.53 7.20
CA GLU A 57 -14.98 2.37 8.63
C GLU A 57 -13.63 2.89 9.06
N HIS A 58 -13.60 3.45 10.25
CA HIS A 58 -12.39 3.90 10.90
C HIS A 58 -12.48 3.56 12.38
N ILE A 59 -11.69 2.57 12.79
CA ILE A 59 -11.45 2.23 14.18
C ILE A 59 -9.99 2.62 14.47
N PRO A 60 -9.74 3.77 15.13
CA PRO A 60 -8.41 4.38 15.23
C PRO A 60 -7.28 3.44 15.64
N VAL A 61 -7.55 2.45 16.50
CA VAL A 61 -6.51 1.55 17.03
C VAL A 61 -6.41 0.20 16.33
N PHE A 62 -7.27 -0.09 15.33
CA PHE A 62 -7.29 -1.40 14.67
C PHE A 62 -7.18 -1.29 13.15
N TYR A 63 -8.10 -0.56 12.51
CA TYR A 63 -8.13 -0.46 11.06
C TYR A 63 -8.90 0.74 10.54
N SER A 64 -8.61 1.10 9.30
CA SER A 64 -9.46 1.98 8.51
C SER A 64 -9.64 1.43 7.11
N GLN A 65 -10.85 1.54 6.57
CA GLN A 65 -11.17 1.12 5.22
C GLN A 65 -12.11 2.12 4.55
N CYS A 66 -11.89 2.33 3.26
CA CYS A 66 -12.75 3.13 2.42
C CYS A 66 -12.86 2.45 1.06
N GLU A 67 -14.06 2.41 0.50
CA GLU A 67 -14.29 1.88 -0.84
C GLU A 67 -15.31 2.72 -1.60
N TYR A 68 -15.00 3.00 -2.86
CA TYR A 68 -15.95 3.55 -3.84
C TYR A 68 -16.13 2.57 -5.00
N LYS A 69 -17.36 2.50 -5.51
CA LYS A 69 -17.72 1.69 -6.67
C LYS A 69 -18.21 2.58 -7.80
N GLY A 70 -17.82 2.27 -9.03
CA GLY A 70 -18.44 2.85 -10.22
C GLY A 70 -19.88 2.36 -10.36
N THR A 71 -20.76 3.21 -10.89
CA THR A 71 -22.17 2.85 -11.16
C THR A 71 -22.47 2.52 -12.62
N GLY A 72 -21.50 2.71 -13.51
CA GLY A 72 -21.59 2.35 -14.92
C GLY A 72 -21.55 0.83 -15.18
N PRO A 73 -21.63 0.41 -16.45
CA PRO A 73 -21.49 -0.99 -16.84
C PRO A 73 -20.10 -1.51 -16.46
N GLY A 74 -20.03 -2.73 -15.93
CA GLY A 74 -18.78 -3.33 -15.45
C GLY A 74 -18.66 -3.35 -13.92
N ARG A 75 -17.59 -3.97 -13.42
CA ARG A 75 -17.26 -3.99 -11.99
C ARG A 75 -16.06 -3.10 -11.77
N HIS A 76 -16.28 -1.84 -11.39
CA HIS A 76 -15.22 -0.90 -11.05
C HIS A 76 -15.26 -0.59 -9.55
N SER A 77 -14.12 -0.72 -8.88
CA SER A 77 -13.99 -0.40 -7.46
C SER A 77 -12.58 0.06 -7.11
N LEU A 78 -12.47 1.09 -6.27
CA LEU A 78 -11.22 1.53 -5.65
C LEU A 78 -11.39 1.43 -4.14
N ARG A 79 -10.46 0.72 -3.49
CA ARG A 79 -10.52 0.48 -2.05
C ARG A 79 -9.17 0.70 -1.40
N PHE A 80 -9.15 1.45 -0.31
CA PHE A 80 -8.00 1.61 0.58
C PHE A 80 -8.31 0.93 1.91
N VAL A 81 -7.36 0.18 2.43
CA VAL A 81 -7.44 -0.52 3.71
C VAL A 81 -6.12 -0.34 4.44
N PHE A 82 -6.14 0.34 5.57
CA PHE A 82 -5.01 0.46 6.48
C PHE A 82 -5.30 -0.38 7.70
N LYS A 83 -4.33 -1.16 8.18
CA LYS A 83 -4.50 -2.01 9.36
C LYS A 83 -3.24 -2.05 10.21
N PHE A 84 -3.41 -2.17 11.52
CA PHE A 84 -2.37 -2.75 12.35
C PHE A 84 -2.51 -4.26 12.32
N MET A 85 -1.44 -4.94 11.92
CA MET A 85 -1.37 -6.41 11.86
C MET A 85 -0.35 -6.90 12.87
N VAL A 86 -0.50 -8.12 13.38
CA VAL A 86 0.45 -8.71 14.33
C VAL A 86 1.86 -8.68 13.74
N LYS A 87 2.80 -8.06 14.45
CA LYS A 87 4.17 -7.80 13.97
C LYS A 87 4.93 -9.10 13.69
N GLU A 88 4.65 -10.16 14.43
CA GLU A 88 5.23 -11.50 14.21
C GLU A 88 4.95 -12.09 12.82
N MET A 89 4.00 -11.52 12.06
CA MET A 89 3.74 -11.91 10.67
C MET A 89 4.44 -11.00 9.64
N PHE A 90 4.83 -9.78 10.03
CA PHE A 90 5.26 -8.73 9.09
C PHE A 90 6.58 -8.04 9.50
N ASP A 91 7.33 -8.58 10.47
CA ASP A 91 8.65 -8.08 10.88
C ASP A 91 9.71 -8.50 9.84
N VAL A 92 9.84 -7.69 8.79
CA VAL A 92 10.76 -7.91 7.64
C VAL A 92 12.21 -8.11 8.08
N ASP A 93 12.61 -7.50 9.21
CA ASP A 93 13.99 -7.54 9.69
C ASP A 93 14.30 -8.82 10.51
N LYS A 94 13.28 -9.59 10.91
CA LYS A 94 13.43 -10.80 11.75
C LYS A 94 12.97 -12.09 11.11
N LEU A 95 12.03 -12.03 10.16
CA LEU A 95 11.42 -13.21 9.57
C LEU A 95 12.16 -13.64 8.29
N ALA A 96 12.13 -14.93 8.01
CA ALA A 96 12.61 -15.45 6.74
C ALA A 96 11.79 -14.87 5.58
N PRO A 97 12.41 -14.50 4.43
CA PRO A 97 11.70 -13.92 3.30
C PRO A 97 10.49 -14.73 2.84
N GLU A 98 10.59 -16.06 2.85
CA GLU A 98 9.53 -16.98 2.43
C GLU A 98 8.32 -16.94 3.37
N GLN A 99 8.56 -16.69 4.67
CA GLN A 99 7.49 -16.53 5.65
C GLN A 99 6.75 -15.20 5.45
N ILE A 100 7.47 -14.10 5.16
CA ILE A 100 6.83 -12.83 4.82
C ILE A 100 6.01 -12.97 3.53
N ASP A 101 6.55 -13.65 2.52
CA ASP A 101 5.91 -13.91 1.24
C ASP A 101 4.58 -14.67 1.41
N PHE A 102 4.59 -15.73 2.23
CA PHE A 102 3.38 -16.46 2.59
C PHE A 102 2.37 -15.58 3.33
N ASN A 103 2.81 -14.81 4.33
CA ASN A 103 1.94 -13.95 5.13
C ASN A 103 1.30 -12.82 4.30
N ALA A 104 2.05 -12.25 3.36
CA ALA A 104 1.53 -11.26 2.42
C ALA A 104 0.41 -11.85 1.54
N GLY A 105 0.63 -13.05 1.00
CA GLY A 105 -0.39 -13.78 0.25
C GLY A 105 -1.63 -14.10 1.08
N PHE A 106 -1.44 -14.58 2.31
CA PHE A 106 -2.52 -14.84 3.26
C PHE A 106 -3.34 -13.59 3.58
N ALA A 107 -2.68 -12.45 3.84
CA ALA A 107 -3.34 -11.17 4.13
C ALA A 107 -4.20 -10.65 2.97
N GLU A 108 -3.82 -10.96 1.73
CA GLU A 108 -4.60 -10.65 0.53
C GLU A 108 -5.55 -11.80 0.11
N GLY A 109 -5.92 -12.67 1.05
CA GLY A 109 -6.95 -13.70 0.83
C GLY A 109 -6.42 -15.00 0.21
N GLY A 110 -5.16 -15.34 0.46
CA GLY A 110 -4.50 -16.55 -0.05
C GLY A 110 -4.02 -16.43 -1.49
N GLN A 111 -3.75 -15.21 -1.97
CA GLN A 111 -3.28 -14.96 -3.33
C GLN A 111 -1.75 -15.13 -3.43
N THR A 112 -1.28 -15.56 -4.60
CA THR A 112 0.15 -15.51 -4.94
C THR A 112 0.48 -14.14 -5.52
N PHE A 113 1.53 -13.48 -5.02
CA PHE A 113 1.95 -12.20 -5.58
C PHE A 113 2.58 -12.36 -6.96
N SER A 114 2.41 -11.35 -7.80
CA SER A 114 3.00 -11.25 -9.13
C SER A 114 4.34 -10.52 -9.11
N GLU A 115 4.47 -9.52 -8.24
CA GLU A 115 5.73 -8.76 -8.06
C GLU A 115 5.99 -8.49 -6.58
N LYS A 116 7.28 -8.41 -6.23
CA LYS A 116 7.79 -8.06 -4.90
C LYS A 116 8.85 -6.97 -5.06
N LEU A 117 8.65 -5.84 -4.38
CA LEU A 117 9.47 -4.64 -4.51
C LEU A 117 9.98 -4.19 -3.14
N GLN A 118 11.17 -3.58 -3.10
CA GLN A 118 11.76 -3.01 -1.89
C GLN A 118 11.20 -1.62 -1.54
N TYR A 119 10.17 -1.17 -2.25
CA TYR A 119 9.52 0.11 -2.06
C TYR A 119 8.12 0.10 -2.70
N PRO A 120 7.19 0.97 -2.27
CA PRO A 120 7.26 1.85 -1.09
C PRO A 120 7.31 1.08 0.24
N GLY A 121 7.64 1.76 1.34
CA GLY A 121 7.76 1.16 2.67
C GLY A 121 9.00 0.29 2.83
N LYS A 122 8.93 -0.69 3.73
CA LYS A 122 9.97 -1.73 3.90
C LYS A 122 9.88 -2.79 2.81
N LEU A 123 8.66 -3.16 2.40
CA LEU A 123 8.42 -4.18 1.40
C LEU A 123 7.03 -4.00 0.79
N THR A 124 6.92 -4.14 -0.53
CA THR A 124 5.65 -4.03 -1.26
C THR A 124 5.40 -5.26 -2.12
N TYR A 125 4.17 -5.76 -2.07
CA TYR A 125 3.68 -6.88 -2.87
C TYR A 125 2.58 -6.41 -3.81
N ILE A 126 2.63 -6.89 -5.04
CA ILE A 126 1.63 -6.61 -6.07
C ILE A 126 0.97 -7.92 -6.46
N PHE A 127 -0.35 -7.93 -6.45
CA PHE A 127 -1.18 -9.08 -6.80
C PHE A 127 -2.04 -8.71 -7.99
N HIS A 128 -2.01 -9.51 -9.04
CA HIS A 128 -2.89 -9.38 -10.20
C HIS A 128 -3.83 -10.57 -10.29
N ASP A 129 -5.12 -10.30 -10.47
CA ASP A 129 -6.12 -11.31 -10.80
C ASP A 129 -7.15 -10.72 -11.77
N ARG A 130 -7.14 -11.16 -13.03
CA ARG A 130 -8.06 -10.72 -14.10
C ARG A 130 -8.17 -9.18 -14.20
N ASP A 131 -9.26 -8.63 -13.69
CA ASP A 131 -9.62 -7.20 -13.67
C ASP A 131 -9.14 -6.48 -12.40
N THR A 132 -8.58 -7.22 -11.45
CA THR A 132 -8.21 -6.76 -10.12
C THR A 132 -6.70 -6.62 -10.00
N THR A 133 -6.27 -5.57 -9.31
CA THR A 133 -4.90 -5.43 -8.83
C THR A 133 -4.92 -4.94 -7.40
N SER A 134 -4.11 -5.57 -6.55
CA SER A 134 -3.91 -5.14 -5.16
C SER A 134 -2.44 -4.84 -4.90
N VAL A 135 -2.17 -3.79 -4.13
CA VAL A 135 -0.84 -3.39 -3.66
C VAL A 135 -0.85 -3.43 -2.14
N LEU A 136 -0.09 -4.35 -1.56
CA LEU A 136 0.12 -4.47 -0.12
C LEU A 136 1.48 -3.89 0.23
N VAL A 137 1.52 -2.94 1.16
CA VAL A 137 2.72 -2.24 1.60
C VAL A 137 2.94 -2.54 3.08
N ILE A 138 4.04 -3.24 3.38
CA ILE A 138 4.58 -3.36 4.72
C ILE A 138 5.39 -2.08 5.00
N THR A 139 4.83 -1.19 5.83
CA THR A 139 5.37 0.16 5.98
C THR A 139 6.68 0.20 6.77
N GLY A 140 6.84 -0.71 7.73
CA GLY A 140 7.92 -0.69 8.73
C GLY A 140 7.65 0.21 9.94
N VAL A 141 6.44 0.77 10.05
CA VAL A 141 6.01 1.59 11.19
C VAL A 141 5.32 0.71 12.22
N ASP A 142 5.73 0.83 13.48
CA ASP A 142 5.10 0.09 14.59
C ASP A 142 3.76 0.70 14.99
N GLY A 143 2.84 -0.15 15.44
CA GLY A 143 1.54 0.25 15.98
C GLY A 143 1.46 0.10 17.50
N PRO A 144 0.27 0.33 18.08
CA PRO A 144 -0.02 -0.05 19.47
C PRO A 144 -0.02 -1.58 19.64
N LEU A 145 -0.13 -2.05 20.88
CA LEU A 145 -0.41 -3.47 21.12
C LEU A 145 -1.83 -3.80 20.64
N ASP A 146 -2.02 -4.99 20.08
CA ASP A 146 -3.34 -5.47 19.70
C ASP A 146 -4.19 -5.88 20.92
N GLY A 147 -5.41 -6.34 20.68
CA GLY A 147 -6.32 -6.78 21.75
C GLY A 147 -5.82 -7.98 22.57
N ALA A 148 -4.80 -8.70 22.09
CA ALA A 148 -4.13 -9.81 22.78
C ALA A 148 -2.79 -9.38 23.41
N GLY A 149 -2.46 -8.09 23.40
CA GLY A 149 -1.21 -7.56 23.94
C GLY A 149 0.01 -7.80 23.04
N GLN A 150 -0.19 -8.19 21.78
CA GLN A 150 0.90 -8.46 20.84
C GLN A 150 1.34 -7.18 20.12
N PRO A 151 2.65 -7.01 19.84
CA PRO A 151 3.12 -5.90 19.01
C PRO A 151 2.47 -5.94 17.62
N SER A 152 2.14 -4.77 17.08
CA SER A 152 1.57 -4.66 15.74
C SER A 152 2.44 -3.80 14.82
N ALA A 153 2.25 -3.97 13.52
CA ALA A 153 2.89 -3.20 12.46
C ALA A 153 1.83 -2.63 11.52
N LEU A 154 2.04 -1.40 11.06
CA LEU A 154 1.15 -0.74 10.13
C LEU A 154 1.34 -1.30 8.71
N ILE A 155 0.22 -1.70 8.11
CA ILE A 155 0.12 -2.21 6.76
C ILE A 155 -0.87 -1.35 5.97
N PHE A 156 -0.52 -1.02 4.73
CA PHE A 156 -1.45 -0.43 3.77
C PHE A 156 -1.78 -1.44 2.67
N SER A 157 -3.05 -1.54 2.31
CA SER A 157 -3.54 -2.32 1.18
C SER A 157 -4.41 -1.43 0.30
N TYR A 158 -4.11 -1.45 -0.99
CA TYR A 158 -4.82 -0.73 -2.02
C TYR A 158 -5.36 -1.73 -3.01
N ARG A 159 -6.61 -1.60 -3.44
CA ARG A 159 -7.20 -2.47 -4.47
C ARG A 159 -7.93 -1.65 -5.51
N LEU A 160 -7.70 -1.99 -6.76
CA LEU A 160 -8.42 -1.47 -7.91
C LEU A 160 -8.97 -2.64 -8.72
N ILE A 161 -10.28 -2.66 -8.89
CA ILE A 161 -10.98 -3.50 -9.87
C ILE A 161 -11.32 -2.57 -11.03
N ASP A 162 -10.73 -2.83 -12.19
CA ASP A 162 -10.96 -2.05 -13.40
C ASP A 162 -10.46 -2.82 -14.63
N GLY A 163 -11.36 -3.51 -15.32
CA GLY A 163 -11.04 -4.36 -16.47
C GLY A 163 -10.55 -3.60 -17.72
N ASP A 164 -10.77 -2.28 -17.78
CA ASP A 164 -10.39 -1.47 -18.94
C ASP A 164 -8.89 -1.12 -18.94
N ARG A 165 -8.25 -1.18 -17.77
CA ARG A 165 -6.82 -0.95 -17.59
C ARG A 165 -6.03 -2.26 -17.64
N THR A 166 -4.77 -2.20 -18.05
CA THR A 166 -3.86 -3.34 -17.91
C THR A 166 -3.46 -3.54 -16.44
N PRO A 167 -2.97 -4.73 -16.04
CA PRO A 167 -2.43 -4.96 -14.70
C PRO A 167 -1.40 -3.91 -14.27
N GLU A 168 -0.49 -3.52 -15.17
CA GLU A 168 0.58 -2.56 -14.93
C GLU A 168 0.01 -1.15 -14.73
N GLN A 169 -0.98 -0.75 -15.54
CA GLN A 169 -1.64 0.55 -15.38
C GLN A 169 -2.37 0.65 -14.03
N ARG A 170 -3.03 -0.42 -13.58
CA ARG A 170 -3.65 -0.47 -12.25
C ARG A 170 -2.59 -0.40 -11.15
N ARG A 171 -1.51 -1.18 -11.26
CA ARG A 171 -0.37 -1.14 -10.32
C ARG A 171 0.19 0.27 -10.21
N ASP A 172 0.56 0.90 -11.31
CA ASP A 172 1.21 2.20 -11.32
C ASP A 172 0.33 3.29 -10.70
N LEU A 173 -0.98 3.20 -10.89
CA LEU A 173 -1.95 4.09 -10.25
C LEU A 173 -1.99 3.86 -8.73
N LEU A 174 -2.10 2.60 -8.28
CA LEU A 174 -2.12 2.27 -6.86
C LEU A 174 -0.80 2.63 -6.14
N MET A 175 0.34 2.46 -6.81
CA MET A 175 1.65 2.82 -6.30
C MET A 175 1.78 4.32 -6.02
N LYS A 176 1.12 5.19 -6.82
CA LYS A 176 1.09 6.64 -6.55
C LYS A 176 0.41 6.95 -5.22
N PHE A 177 -0.68 6.26 -4.89
CA PHE A 177 -1.35 6.43 -3.60
C PHE A 177 -0.47 5.94 -2.45
N ALA A 178 0.13 4.75 -2.59
CA ALA A 178 1.04 4.20 -1.60
C ALA A 178 2.20 5.16 -1.27
N TRP A 179 2.88 5.70 -2.29
CA TRP A 179 3.93 6.70 -2.10
C TRP A 179 3.43 7.97 -1.43
N ARG A 180 2.32 8.53 -1.91
CA ARG A 180 1.75 9.76 -1.35
C ARG A 180 1.43 9.60 0.13
N HIS A 181 0.78 8.52 0.53
CA HIS A 181 0.36 8.33 1.91
C HIS A 181 1.54 8.10 2.85
N LEU A 182 2.61 7.41 2.41
CA LEU A 182 3.83 7.31 3.19
C LEU A 182 4.54 8.68 3.34
N ILE A 183 4.53 9.50 2.29
CA ILE A 183 5.08 10.86 2.37
C ILE A 183 4.27 11.72 3.35
N ASP A 184 2.93 11.63 3.31
CA ASP A 184 2.07 12.37 4.23
C ASP A 184 2.27 11.90 5.68
N LEU A 185 2.43 10.58 5.90
CA LEU A 185 2.75 10.00 7.21
C LEU A 185 4.13 10.44 7.74
N ALA A 186 5.13 10.60 6.86
CA ALA A 186 6.44 11.12 7.25
C ALA A 186 6.41 12.60 7.65
N LYS A 187 5.43 13.37 7.15
CA LYS A 187 5.27 14.81 7.42
C LYS A 187 4.40 15.13 8.62
N SER A 188 3.64 14.17 9.16
CA SER A 188 2.77 14.37 10.32
C SER A 188 3.51 14.31 11.67
N GLN A 189 4.85 14.36 11.65
CA GLN A 189 5.72 14.57 12.82
C GLN A 189 5.92 16.07 13.07
#